data_AF-A0A8S0Z1E4-F1
#
_entry.id   AF-A0A8S0Z1E4-F1
#
_cell.length_a   1.000
_cell.length_b   1.000
_cell.length_c   1.000
_cell.angle_alpha   90.00
_cell.angle_beta   90.00
_cell.angle_gamma   90.00
#
_symmetry.space_group_name_H-M   'P 1'
#
loop_
_entity.id
_entity.type
_entity.pdbx_description
1 polymer ?
#
loop_
_entity_poly.entity_id
_entity_poly.type
_entity_poly.pdbx_seq_one_letter_code
_entity_poly.pdbx_strand_id
1 'polypeptide(L)'
;MFSMKLFCAAVLLVGASAMHIQWELEPVELNEEYRYPVNDVYQDFEYQHPSYVARSRARRQAQGSLTFNGDGSAGLGAKVPLVGNDRNVLSAIGSVNLDDRMKMASKGIGLAFDNANGHGVSVMKETIPGICPTFHVPNFNTVGGGLDYTYNNKVGASLGMAHTPFLQRKDYSAMGNLNVFRSPTSTVDFSAGFKKFDTPFVSSGWKPNFGLTFGRSF
;
A
#
# COMPACT_ATOMS: atom_id res chain seq x y z
N MET A 1 -4.95 24.98 -3.10
CA MET A 1 -6.14 24.59 -3.90
C MET A 1 -5.88 23.51 -4.96
N PHE A 2 -4.62 23.23 -5.35
CA PHE A 2 -4.31 22.21 -6.37
C PHE A 2 -4.46 20.75 -5.87
N SER A 3 -4.11 20.49 -4.60
CA SER A 3 -4.17 19.15 -3.99
C SER A 3 -5.59 18.55 -3.99
N MET A 4 -6.63 19.36 -3.76
CA MET A 4 -8.03 18.90 -3.77
C MET A 4 -8.49 18.45 -5.17
N LYS A 5 -8.02 19.12 -6.23
CA LYS A 5 -8.35 18.74 -7.61
C LYS A 5 -7.70 17.41 -7.99
N LEU A 6 -6.46 17.17 -7.53
CA LEU A 6 -5.73 15.93 -7.78
C LEU A 6 -6.32 14.75 -6.98
N PHE A 7 -6.74 15.00 -5.73
CA PHE A 7 -7.50 14.03 -4.94
C PHE A 7 -8.82 13.66 -5.63
N CYS A 8 -9.61 14.64 -6.08
CA CYS A 8 -10.84 14.36 -6.84
C CYS A 8 -10.57 13.60 -8.14
N ALA A 9 -9.50 13.94 -8.88
CA ALA A 9 -9.12 13.21 -10.09
C ALA A 9 -8.72 11.75 -9.79
N ALA A 10 -7.98 11.51 -8.71
CA ALA A 10 -7.62 10.16 -8.28
C ALA A 10 -8.85 9.35 -7.85
N VAL A 11 -9.76 9.95 -7.08
CA VAL A 11 -11.03 9.33 -6.68
C VAL A 11 -11.89 9.00 -7.90
N LEU A 12 -11.97 9.90 -8.88
CA LEU A 12 -12.69 9.68 -10.13
C LEU A 12 -12.06 8.59 -10.98
N LEU A 13 -10.72 8.53 -11.05
CA LEU A 13 -10.01 7.51 -11.80
C LEU A 13 -10.24 6.13 -11.18
N VAL A 14 -10.14 6.02 -9.85
CA VAL A 14 -10.45 4.78 -9.10
C VAL A 14 -11.92 4.39 -9.29
N GLY A 15 -12.85 5.34 -9.17
CA GLY A 15 -14.28 5.12 -9.37
C GLY A 15 -14.64 4.67 -10.79
N ALA A 16 -14.03 5.27 -11.81
CA ALA A 16 -14.21 4.87 -13.21
C ALA A 16 -13.66 3.47 -13.48
N SER A 17 -12.52 3.11 -12.90
CA SER A 17 -12.01 1.73 -12.98
C SER A 17 -12.84 0.71 -12.18
N ALA A 18 -13.54 1.15 -11.13
CA ALA A 18 -14.46 0.28 -10.38
C ALA A 18 -15.79 0.03 -11.13
N MET A 19 -16.26 0.98 -11.95
CA MET A 19 -17.46 0.79 -12.80
C MET A 19 -17.27 -0.25 -13.91
N HIS A 20 -16.03 -0.53 -14.31
CA HIS A 20 -15.74 -1.53 -15.34
C HIS A 20 -15.63 -2.97 -14.81
N ILE A 21 -15.87 -3.18 -13.51
CA ILE A 21 -16.01 -4.50 -12.90
C ILE A 21 -17.39 -5.01 -13.31
N GLN A 22 -17.44 -5.78 -14.39
CA GLN A 22 -18.62 -6.54 -14.77
C GLN A 22 -18.94 -7.50 -13.62
N TRP A 23 -20.09 -7.29 -12.99
CA TRP A 23 -20.68 -8.25 -12.08
C TRP A 23 -21.11 -9.45 -12.92
N GLU A 24 -20.23 -10.44 -13.08
CA GLU A 24 -20.64 -11.77 -13.48
C GLU A 24 -21.44 -12.37 -12.31
N LEU A 25 -22.72 -12.04 -12.27
CA LEU A 25 -23.72 -12.81 -11.54
C LEU A 25 -23.85 -14.13 -12.30
N GLU A 26 -23.10 -15.16 -11.87
CA GLU A 26 -23.44 -16.53 -12.25
C GLU A 26 -24.90 -16.77 -11.84
N PRO A 27 -25.77 -17.23 -12.74
CA PRO A 27 -27.11 -17.62 -12.37
C PRO A 27 -27.01 -18.78 -11.40
N VAL A 28 -27.46 -18.56 -10.16
CA VAL A 28 -27.66 -19.62 -9.18
C VAL A 28 -28.74 -20.55 -9.74
N GLU A 29 -28.32 -21.70 -10.27
CA GLU A 29 -29.24 -22.80 -10.58
C GLU A 29 -29.84 -23.28 -9.26
N LEU A 30 -31.06 -22.83 -8.97
CA LEU A 30 -31.88 -23.34 -7.87
C LEU A 30 -32.29 -24.77 -8.20
N ASN A 31 -31.48 -25.73 -7.75
CA ASN A 31 -31.86 -27.13 -7.76
C ASN A 31 -32.80 -27.35 -6.55
N GLU A 32 -34.10 -27.23 -6.80
CA GLU A 32 -35.16 -27.55 -5.85
C GLU A 32 -35.27 -29.07 -5.67
N GLU A 33 -34.63 -29.64 -4.64
CA GLU A 33 -35.19 -30.82 -3.95
C GLU A 33 -34.58 -31.00 -2.56
N TYR A 34 -35.13 -30.32 -1.55
CA TYR A 34 -34.87 -30.65 -0.15
C TYR A 34 -36.15 -31.12 0.53
N ARG A 35 -36.29 -32.44 0.58
CA ARG A 35 -37.28 -33.15 1.39
C ARG A 35 -36.79 -33.14 2.84
N TYR A 36 -37.42 -32.33 3.70
CA TYR A 36 -37.12 -32.31 5.13
C TYR A 36 -37.78 -33.53 5.82
N PRO A 37 -37.02 -34.40 6.52
CA PRO A 37 -37.61 -35.19 7.58
C PRO A 37 -37.84 -34.27 8.79
N VAL A 38 -39.10 -34.14 9.19
CA VAL A 38 -39.50 -33.58 10.48
C VAL A 38 -38.97 -34.52 11.56
N ASN A 39 -37.95 -34.08 12.30
CA ASN A 39 -37.56 -34.69 13.56
C ASN A 39 -37.35 -33.56 14.58
N ASP A 40 -38.27 -33.51 15.54
CA ASP A 40 -38.21 -32.70 16.75
C ASP A 40 -37.05 -33.16 17.64
N VAL A 41 -35.98 -32.36 17.76
CA VAL A 41 -35.12 -32.33 18.95
C VAL A 41 -34.47 -30.95 19.03
N TYR A 42 -34.58 -30.30 20.19
CA TYR A 42 -33.82 -29.11 20.57
C TYR A 42 -32.32 -29.31 20.28
N GLN A 43 -31.81 -28.68 19.23
CA GLN A 43 -30.38 -28.50 18.99
C GLN A 43 -30.10 -27.01 18.97
N ASP A 44 -29.22 -26.60 19.89
CA ASP A 44 -28.61 -25.30 19.93
C ASP A 44 -28.08 -24.92 18.55
N PHE A 45 -28.62 -23.84 17.98
CA PHE A 45 -28.14 -23.25 16.73
C PHE A 45 -26.81 -22.54 17.00
N GLU A 46 -25.74 -23.32 17.11
CA GLU A 46 -24.38 -22.82 16.91
C GLU A 46 -24.24 -22.57 15.41
N TYR A 47 -24.45 -21.32 14.99
CA TYR A 47 -24.19 -20.83 13.64
C TYR A 47 -22.71 -21.04 13.29
N GLN A 48 -22.37 -22.25 12.83
CA GLN A 48 -21.14 -22.49 12.10
C GLN A 48 -21.30 -21.81 10.74
N HIS A 49 -20.95 -20.52 10.69
CA HIS A 49 -20.61 -19.87 9.43
C HIS A 49 -19.59 -20.78 8.72
N PRO A 50 -19.80 -21.15 7.44
CA PRO A 50 -18.73 -21.74 6.67
C PRO A 50 -17.59 -20.74 6.70
N SER A 51 -16.57 -21.08 7.47
CA SER A 51 -15.29 -20.40 7.44
C SER A 51 -14.76 -20.69 6.06
N TYR A 52 -15.04 -19.78 5.13
CA TYR A 52 -14.23 -19.61 3.93
C TYR A 52 -12.84 -19.30 4.46
N VAL A 53 -12.07 -20.35 4.71
CA VAL A 53 -10.63 -20.30 4.87
C VAL A 53 -10.14 -19.94 3.47
N ALA A 54 -10.32 -18.67 3.12
CA ALA A 54 -9.61 -18.04 2.03
C ALA A 54 -8.15 -18.22 2.42
N ARG A 55 -7.54 -19.32 1.95
CA ARG A 55 -6.11 -19.52 2.02
C ARG A 55 -5.52 -18.23 1.47
N SER A 56 -4.98 -17.41 2.36
CA SER A 56 -4.27 -16.19 2.04
C SER A 56 -3.01 -16.63 1.32
N ARG A 57 -3.15 -17.02 0.04
CA ARG A 57 -2.00 -17.23 -0.82
C ARG A 57 -1.39 -15.85 -0.95
N ALA A 58 -0.10 -15.73 -0.64
CA ALA A 58 0.67 -14.58 -1.03
C ALA A 58 0.73 -14.56 -2.57
N ARG A 59 -0.33 -14.05 -3.20
CA ARG A 59 -0.44 -13.96 -4.64
C ARG A 59 0.60 -12.96 -5.12
N ARG A 60 1.23 -13.25 -6.26
CA ARG A 60 2.14 -12.33 -6.95
C ARG A 60 1.32 -11.13 -7.43
N GLN A 61 1.17 -10.14 -6.56
CA GLN A 61 0.42 -8.92 -6.85
C GLN A 61 1.41 -7.84 -7.25
N ALA A 62 1.26 -7.32 -8.48
CA ALA A 62 1.87 -6.06 -8.83
C ALA A 62 1.05 -4.95 -8.17
N GLN A 63 1.70 -4.04 -7.47
CA GLN A 63 1.05 -2.93 -6.78
C GLN A 63 1.57 -1.61 -7.33
N GLY A 64 0.67 -0.66 -7.54
CA GLY A 64 0.97 0.74 -7.80
C GLY A 64 0.40 1.60 -6.68
N SER A 65 1.17 2.56 -6.16
CA SER A 65 0.76 3.42 -5.06
C SER A 65 0.92 4.89 -5.39
N LEU A 66 -0.02 5.70 -4.93
CA LEU A 66 0.03 7.16 -4.94
C LEU A 66 0.03 7.66 -3.50
N THR A 67 0.91 8.59 -3.18
CA THR A 67 1.04 9.18 -1.84
C THR A 67 0.92 10.70 -1.94
N PHE A 68 0.20 11.31 -1.01
CA PHE A 68 -0.03 12.74 -0.91
C PHE A 68 0.34 13.21 0.49
N ASN A 69 1.23 14.19 0.54
CA ASN A 69 1.73 14.73 1.80
C ASN A 69 1.07 16.06 2.14
N GLY A 70 0.96 16.38 3.43
CA GLY A 70 0.40 17.67 3.88
C GLY A 70 1.20 18.91 3.47
N ASP A 71 2.43 18.75 2.98
CA ASP A 71 3.28 19.82 2.43
C ASP A 71 3.06 20.06 0.93
N GLY A 72 2.14 19.34 0.29
CA GLY A 72 1.83 19.47 -1.14
C GLY A 72 2.66 18.57 -2.06
N SER A 73 3.69 17.90 -1.53
CA SER A 73 4.45 16.90 -2.30
C SER A 73 3.62 15.62 -2.55
N ALA A 74 3.98 14.89 -3.59
CA ALA A 74 3.33 13.64 -3.97
C ALA A 74 4.36 12.55 -4.28
N GLY A 75 3.97 11.29 -4.14
CA GLY A 75 4.79 10.12 -4.44
C GLY A 75 4.06 9.15 -5.36
N LEU A 76 4.80 8.53 -6.26
CA LEU A 76 4.35 7.39 -7.06
C LEU A 76 5.27 6.21 -6.75
N GLY A 77 4.69 5.07 -6.39
CA GLY A 77 5.41 3.84 -6.09
C GLY A 77 4.90 2.67 -6.91
N ALA A 78 5.77 1.70 -7.15
CA ALA A 78 5.41 0.41 -7.72
C ALA A 78 6.14 -0.70 -6.96
N LYS A 79 5.44 -1.81 -6.70
CA LYS A 79 5.98 -3.04 -6.15
C LYS A 79 5.72 -4.18 -7.13
N VAL A 80 6.76 -4.88 -7.54
CA VAL A 80 6.69 -5.97 -8.52
C VAL A 80 7.27 -7.24 -7.90
N PRO A 81 6.50 -8.33 -7.80
CA PRO A 81 6.98 -9.59 -7.24
C PRO A 81 8.05 -10.19 -8.17
N LEU A 82 9.21 -10.53 -7.61
CA LEU A 82 10.32 -11.16 -8.32
C LEU A 82 10.26 -12.68 -8.18
N VAL A 83 10.17 -13.15 -6.94
CA VAL A 83 10.12 -14.57 -6.60
C VAL A 83 9.26 -14.75 -5.36
N GLY A 84 8.52 -15.84 -5.28
CA GLY A 84 7.71 -16.13 -4.10
C GLY A 84 7.02 -17.47 -4.19
N ASN A 85 6.56 -17.92 -3.02
CA ASN A 85 5.71 -19.09 -2.81
C ASN A 85 4.44 -18.67 -2.05
N ASP A 86 3.62 -19.64 -1.65
CA ASP A 86 2.34 -19.36 -0.97
C ASP A 86 2.48 -18.59 0.35
N ARG A 87 3.68 -18.57 0.95
CA ARG A 87 3.95 -17.96 2.26
C ARG A 87 4.80 -16.70 2.19
N ASN A 88 5.66 -16.55 1.20
CA ASN A 88 6.65 -15.47 1.15
C ASN A 88 6.80 -14.96 -0.27
N VAL A 89 6.92 -13.64 -0.42
CA VAL A 89 7.13 -12.97 -1.70
C VAL A 89 8.24 -11.95 -1.54
N LEU A 90 9.30 -12.11 -2.34
CA LEU A 90 10.32 -11.10 -2.56
C LEU A 90 9.92 -10.25 -3.76
N SER A 91 9.89 -8.94 -3.56
CA SER A 91 9.47 -7.95 -4.55
C SER A 91 10.53 -6.89 -4.76
N ALA A 92 10.63 -6.37 -5.98
CA ALA A 92 11.31 -5.11 -6.26
C ALA A 92 10.34 -3.95 -5.97
N ILE A 93 10.86 -2.89 -5.36
CA ILE A 93 10.14 -1.64 -5.15
C ILE A 93 10.82 -0.55 -5.96
N GLY A 94 10.05 0.29 -6.63
CA GLY A 94 10.50 1.54 -7.22
C GLY A 94 9.59 2.68 -6.81
N SER A 95 10.13 3.88 -6.63
CA SER A 95 9.31 5.07 -6.43
C SER A 95 9.92 6.34 -7.03
N VAL A 96 9.08 7.34 -7.21
CA VAL A 96 9.46 8.70 -7.56
C VAL A 96 8.68 9.64 -6.64
N ASN A 97 9.38 10.56 -5.98
CA ASN A 97 8.72 11.63 -5.23
C ASN A 97 8.81 12.94 -6.02
N LEU A 98 7.74 13.72 -5.93
CA LEU A 98 7.54 15.00 -6.57
C LEU A 98 7.40 16.07 -5.48
N ASP A 99 8.02 17.24 -5.68
CA ASP A 99 7.88 18.39 -4.80
C ASP A 99 6.49 19.05 -4.92
N ASP A 100 6.28 20.14 -4.18
CA ASP A 100 5.05 20.96 -4.21
C ASP A 100 4.77 21.60 -5.59
N ARG A 101 5.76 21.58 -6.49
CA ARG A 101 5.69 22.09 -7.86
C ARG A 101 5.63 20.96 -8.89
N MET A 102 5.40 19.72 -8.45
CA MET A 102 5.36 18.52 -9.29
C MET A 102 6.66 18.26 -10.05
N LYS A 103 7.79 18.82 -9.59
CA LYS A 103 9.11 18.48 -10.10
C LYS A 103 9.63 17.27 -9.35
N MET A 104 10.39 16.46 -10.06
CA MET A 104 11.01 15.29 -9.47
C MET A 104 11.98 15.68 -8.36
N ALA A 105 11.61 15.36 -7.13
CA ALA A 105 12.42 15.60 -5.94
C ALA A 105 13.41 14.45 -5.71
N SER A 106 13.03 13.22 -6.07
CA SER A 106 13.86 12.04 -5.87
C SER A 106 13.31 10.80 -6.57
N LYS A 107 14.17 9.79 -6.70
CA LYS A 107 13.83 8.45 -7.21
C LYS A 107 14.35 7.40 -6.26
N GLY A 108 13.61 6.34 -6.00
CA GLY A 108 14.09 5.24 -5.21
C GLY A 108 13.88 3.86 -5.83
N ILE A 109 14.72 2.94 -5.38
CA ILE A 109 14.70 1.52 -5.73
C ILE A 109 14.99 0.71 -4.47
N GLY A 110 14.32 -0.42 -4.32
CA GLY A 110 14.41 -1.24 -3.12
C GLY A 110 13.93 -2.66 -3.33
N LEU A 111 13.94 -3.39 -2.23
CA LEU A 111 13.40 -4.74 -2.12
C LEU A 111 12.41 -4.79 -0.96
N ALA A 112 11.33 -5.54 -1.12
CA ALA A 112 10.42 -5.89 -0.06
C ALA A 112 10.32 -7.40 0.06
N PHE A 113 10.22 -7.88 1.29
CA PHE A 113 9.91 -9.26 1.61
C PHE A 113 8.61 -9.27 2.42
N ASP A 114 7.58 -9.85 1.84
CA ASP A 114 6.24 -9.91 2.40
C ASP A 114 5.89 -11.38 2.72
N ASN A 115 5.21 -11.62 3.84
CA ASN A 115 4.78 -12.92 4.31
C ASN A 115 3.24 -13.02 4.35
N ALA A 116 2.69 -14.21 4.07
CA ALA A 116 1.25 -14.48 4.04
C ALA A 116 0.53 -14.25 5.39
N ASN A 117 1.28 -14.25 6.50
CA ASN A 117 0.80 -13.89 7.84
C ASN A 117 0.69 -12.36 8.03
N GLY A 118 0.93 -11.57 6.99
CA GLY A 118 0.77 -10.12 6.98
C GLY A 118 2.01 -9.34 7.41
N HIS A 119 3.13 -9.98 7.72
CA HIS A 119 4.38 -9.30 8.03
C HIS A 119 5.13 -8.91 6.75
N GLY A 120 5.67 -7.70 6.71
CA GLY A 120 6.53 -7.22 5.63
C GLY A 120 7.77 -6.53 6.18
N VAL A 121 8.88 -6.65 5.46
CA VAL A 121 10.09 -5.85 5.66
C VAL A 121 10.56 -5.32 4.33
N SER A 122 10.93 -4.04 4.29
CA SER A 122 11.45 -3.41 3.08
C SER A 122 12.74 -2.67 3.34
N VAL A 123 13.59 -2.60 2.32
CA VAL A 123 14.80 -1.78 2.29
C VAL A 123 14.80 -1.01 0.98
N MET A 124 15.05 0.28 1.06
CA MET A 124 14.99 1.18 -0.08
C MET A 124 16.17 2.14 -0.07
N LYS A 125 16.69 2.39 -1.28
CA LYS A 125 17.64 3.44 -1.56
C LYS A 125 16.98 4.48 -2.42
N GLU A 126 17.08 5.73 -2.03
CA GLU A 126 16.56 6.88 -2.75
C GLU A 126 17.71 7.80 -3.16
N THR A 127 17.64 8.34 -4.36
CA THR A 127 18.60 9.27 -4.94
C THR A 127 17.92 10.61 -5.11
N ILE A 128 18.49 11.63 -4.48
CA ILE A 128 18.03 13.01 -4.56
C ILE A 128 18.95 13.75 -5.56
N PRO A 129 18.40 14.40 -6.62
CA PRO A 129 19.19 15.19 -7.55
C PRO A 129 19.90 16.34 -6.84
N GLY A 130 21.10 16.68 -7.31
CA GLY A 130 21.82 17.87 -6.86
C GLY A 130 20.96 19.15 -6.96
N ILE A 131 21.01 19.97 -5.91
CA ILE A 131 20.11 21.13 -5.71
C ILE A 131 20.61 22.39 -6.46
N CYS A 132 21.80 22.34 -7.06
CA CYS A 132 22.41 23.48 -7.73
C CYS A 132 23.20 23.03 -8.98
N PRO A 133 22.89 23.53 -10.18
CA PRO A 133 23.72 23.29 -11.35
C PRO A 133 24.98 24.18 -11.38
N THR A 134 24.99 25.29 -10.65
CA THR A 134 26.11 26.25 -10.58
C THR A 134 27.18 25.85 -9.56
N PHE A 135 26.79 25.25 -8.44
CA PHE A 135 27.70 24.58 -7.51
C PHE A 135 27.52 23.08 -7.71
N HIS A 136 28.55 22.37 -8.19
CA HIS A 136 28.55 20.92 -8.43
C HIS A 136 28.27 20.12 -7.14
N VAL A 137 27.01 20.12 -6.66
CA VAL A 137 26.56 19.30 -5.56
C VAL A 137 26.18 17.95 -6.17
N PRO A 138 26.96 16.88 -5.90
CA PRO A 138 26.67 15.57 -6.46
C PRO A 138 25.34 15.04 -5.93
N ASN A 139 24.74 14.13 -6.69
CA ASN A 139 23.58 13.37 -6.21
C ASN A 139 23.95 12.66 -4.91
N PHE A 140 23.04 12.70 -3.95
CA PHE A 140 23.23 12.03 -2.67
C PHE A 140 22.16 10.95 -2.47
N ASN A 141 22.54 9.96 -1.66
CA ASN A 141 21.73 8.80 -1.40
C ASN A 141 21.07 8.92 -0.02
N THR A 142 19.83 8.49 0.03
CA THR A 142 19.06 8.21 1.23
C THR A 142 18.87 6.70 1.31
N VAL A 143 19.06 6.11 2.48
CA VAL A 143 18.83 4.69 2.71
C VAL A 143 17.81 4.54 3.81
N GLY A 144 16.81 3.70 3.61
CA GLY A 144 15.74 3.49 4.57
C GLY A 144 15.22 2.08 4.54
N GLY A 145 14.39 1.78 5.53
CA GLY A 145 13.67 0.53 5.63
C GLY A 145 12.35 0.71 6.34
N GLY A 146 11.47 -0.26 6.14
CA GLY A 146 10.14 -0.28 6.70
C GLY A 146 9.77 -1.65 7.24
N LEU A 147 8.88 -1.64 8.22
CA LEU A 147 8.19 -2.80 8.75
C LEU A 147 6.70 -2.61 8.52
N ASP A 148 6.06 -3.64 8.00
CA ASP A 148 4.64 -3.66 7.69
C ASP A 148 3.98 -4.82 8.45
N TYR A 149 2.77 -4.60 8.95
CA TYR A 149 1.92 -5.65 9.49
C TYR A 149 0.49 -5.46 9.01
N THR A 150 -0.13 -6.51 8.49
CA THR A 150 -1.53 -6.50 8.07
C THR A 150 -2.30 -7.63 8.72
N TYR A 151 -3.25 -7.28 9.57
CA TYR A 151 -4.17 -8.22 10.20
C TYR A 151 -5.31 -8.58 9.25
N ASN A 152 -5.49 -9.88 9.04
CA ASN A 152 -6.56 -10.47 8.22
C ASN A 152 -6.73 -9.83 6.84
N ASN A 153 -5.63 -9.32 6.26
CA ASN A 153 -5.64 -8.62 4.98
C ASN A 153 -6.62 -7.43 4.90
N LYS A 154 -6.99 -6.84 6.03
CA LYS A 154 -7.97 -5.75 6.11
C LYS A 154 -7.40 -4.51 6.74
N VAL A 155 -6.80 -4.64 7.91
CA VAL A 155 -6.28 -3.52 8.69
C VAL A 155 -4.80 -3.75 8.93
N GLY A 156 -3.98 -2.76 8.67
CA GLY A 156 -2.55 -2.85 8.85
C GLY A 156 -1.95 -1.61 9.47
N ALA A 157 -0.69 -1.74 9.85
CA ALA A 157 0.15 -0.67 10.32
C ALA A 157 1.54 -0.82 9.69
N SER A 158 2.19 0.31 9.43
CA SER A 158 3.55 0.35 8.92
C SER A 158 4.38 1.39 9.66
N LEU A 159 5.65 1.07 9.85
CA LEU A 159 6.66 1.94 10.45
C LEU A 159 7.84 2.03 9.49
N GLY A 160 8.36 3.23 9.28
CA GLY A 160 9.47 3.46 8.37
C GLY A 160 10.51 4.41 8.97
N MET A 161 11.77 4.16 8.62
CA MET A 161 12.87 5.06 8.92
C MET A 161 13.79 5.17 7.70
N ALA A 162 14.20 6.38 7.36
CA ALA A 162 15.23 6.63 6.36
C ALA A 162 16.30 7.59 6.89
N HIS A 163 17.51 7.44 6.39
CA HIS A 163 18.64 8.28 6.74
C HIS A 163 19.33 8.80 5.48
N THR A 164 19.55 10.10 5.44
CA THR A 164 20.26 10.81 4.38
C THR A 164 21.57 11.37 4.95
N PRO A 165 22.72 10.69 4.77
CA PRO A 165 23.97 11.08 5.42
C PRO A 165 24.44 12.49 5.05
N PHE A 166 24.28 12.88 3.78
CA PHE A 166 24.72 14.19 3.27
C PHE A 166 24.03 15.36 4.00
N LEU A 167 22.75 15.20 4.34
CA LEU A 167 21.97 16.21 5.05
C LEU A 167 21.91 15.97 6.57
N GLN A 168 22.56 14.90 7.04
CA GLN A 168 22.38 14.35 8.40
C GLN A 168 20.90 14.23 8.79
N ARG A 169 20.05 13.91 7.81
CA ARG A 169 18.60 13.89 7.96
C ARG A 169 18.12 12.49 8.33
N LYS A 170 17.22 12.40 9.30
CA LYS A 170 16.48 11.19 9.64
C LYS A 170 15.01 11.43 9.38
N ASP A 171 14.40 10.59 8.57
CA ASP A 171 12.98 10.61 8.26
C ASP A 171 12.30 9.44 8.99
N TYR A 172 11.16 9.71 9.62
CA TYR A 172 10.34 8.73 10.33
C TYR A 172 8.92 8.76 9.79
N SER A 173 8.29 7.60 9.70
CA SER A 173 6.89 7.48 9.28
C SER A 173 6.16 6.41 10.09
N ALA A 174 4.90 6.69 10.41
CA ALA A 174 3.97 5.72 10.97
C ALA A 174 2.63 5.83 10.25
N MET A 175 2.15 4.74 9.66
CA MET A 175 0.88 4.73 8.92
C MET A 175 -0.02 3.58 9.32
N GLY A 176 -1.33 3.84 9.33
CA GLY A 176 -2.37 2.84 9.34
C GLY A 176 -2.87 2.58 7.92
N ASN A 177 -3.12 1.32 7.60
CA ASN A 177 -3.56 0.86 6.29
C ASN A 177 -4.93 0.18 6.43
N LEU A 178 -5.82 0.43 5.48
CA LEU A 178 -7.16 -0.15 5.42
C LEU A 178 -7.41 -0.63 3.98
N ASN A 179 -7.68 -1.91 3.81
CA ASN A 179 -8.19 -2.43 2.54
C ASN A 179 -9.64 -1.97 2.38
N VAL A 180 -9.87 -1.07 1.42
CA VAL A 180 -11.20 -0.51 1.10
C VAL A 180 -11.95 -1.42 0.15
N PHE A 181 -11.22 -2.13 -0.71
CA PHE A 181 -11.80 -3.06 -1.67
C PHE A 181 -10.88 -4.26 -1.93
N ARG A 182 -11.49 -5.43 -2.09
CA ARG A 182 -10.79 -6.66 -2.45
C ARG A 182 -11.68 -7.57 -3.28
N SER A 183 -11.14 -8.00 -4.41
CA SER A 183 -11.65 -9.08 -5.25
C SER A 183 -10.57 -10.17 -5.37
N PRO A 184 -10.86 -11.32 -6.01
CA PRO A 184 -9.86 -12.36 -6.24
C PRO A 184 -8.63 -11.87 -7.04
N THR A 185 -8.79 -10.84 -7.86
CA THR A 185 -7.75 -10.36 -8.77
C THR A 185 -7.26 -8.96 -8.44
N SER A 186 -8.02 -8.14 -7.69
CA SER A 186 -7.72 -6.73 -7.48
C SER A 186 -7.88 -6.30 -6.02
N THR A 187 -7.07 -5.36 -5.57
CA THR A 187 -7.18 -4.75 -4.23
C THR A 187 -7.01 -3.24 -4.31
N VAL A 188 -7.72 -2.52 -3.44
CA VAL A 188 -7.52 -1.09 -3.20
C VAL A 188 -7.32 -0.88 -1.72
N ASP A 189 -6.17 -0.32 -1.36
CA ASP A 189 -5.79 -0.01 0.01
C ASP A 189 -5.69 1.49 0.19
N PHE A 190 -6.28 1.99 1.26
CA PHE A 190 -6.12 3.35 1.74
C PHE A 190 -5.15 3.36 2.91
N SER A 191 -4.22 4.29 2.91
CA SER A 191 -3.23 4.46 3.98
C SER A 191 -3.27 5.89 4.49
N ALA A 192 -3.22 6.06 5.80
CA ALA A 192 -3.18 7.37 6.45
C ALA A 192 -2.28 7.33 7.67
N GLY A 193 -1.55 8.41 7.93
CA GLY A 193 -0.63 8.46 9.06
C GLY A 193 0.14 9.75 9.13
N PHE A 194 1.33 9.67 9.72
CA PHE A 194 2.18 10.82 9.96
C PHE A 194 3.63 10.55 9.56
N LYS A 195 4.31 11.61 9.11
CA LYS A 195 5.74 11.64 8.84
C LYS A 195 6.43 12.80 9.54
N LYS A 196 7.69 12.62 9.92
CA LYS A 196 8.55 13.62 10.53
C LYS A 196 9.96 13.52 9.96
N PHE A 197 10.69 14.63 9.90
CA PHE A 197 12.12 14.61 9.67
C PHE A 197 12.88 15.38 10.76
N ASP A 198 14.12 14.95 11.02
CA ASP A 198 15.06 15.59 11.94
C ASP A 198 16.42 15.77 11.25
N THR A 199 16.98 16.98 11.36
CA THR A 199 18.36 17.32 10.98
C THR A 199 19.02 18.05 12.17
N PRO A 200 20.35 18.23 12.20
CA PRO A 200 21.02 18.96 13.28
C PRO A 200 20.55 20.41 13.45
N PHE A 201 20.02 21.02 12.39
CA PHE A 201 19.67 22.44 12.36
C PHE A 201 18.16 22.70 12.35
N VAL A 202 17.38 21.75 11.83
CA VAL A 202 15.94 21.88 11.62
C VAL A 202 15.26 20.53 11.87
N SER A 203 14.21 20.52 12.68
CA SER A 203 13.27 19.41 12.82
C SER A 203 11.89 19.80 12.31
N SER A 204 11.17 18.88 11.68
CA SER A 204 9.75 19.08 11.41
C SER A 204 8.91 18.58 12.58
N GLY A 205 7.71 19.15 12.73
CA GLY A 205 6.64 18.45 13.45
C GLY A 205 6.16 17.21 12.67
N TRP A 206 5.30 16.42 13.29
CA TRP A 206 4.56 15.36 12.60
C TRP A 206 3.58 15.99 11.60
N LYS A 207 3.69 15.61 10.33
CA LYS A 207 2.80 16.05 9.25
C LYS A 207 1.93 14.89 8.78
N PRO A 208 0.65 15.14 8.45
CA PRO A 208 -0.22 14.10 7.93
C PRO A 208 0.26 13.62 6.56
N ASN A 209 0.08 12.33 6.31
CA ASN A 209 0.39 11.64 5.06
C ASN A 209 -0.76 10.71 4.68
N PHE A 210 -1.16 10.72 3.41
CA PHE A 210 -2.23 9.88 2.88
C PHE A 210 -1.73 9.13 1.65
N GLY A 211 -2.27 7.95 1.40
CA GLY A 211 -1.92 7.19 0.21
C GLY A 211 -3.01 6.24 -0.23
N LEU A 212 -3.00 5.93 -1.51
CA LEU A 212 -3.87 4.95 -2.15
C LEU A 212 -2.99 3.95 -2.90
N THR A 213 -3.21 2.66 -2.68
CA THR A 213 -2.49 1.59 -3.36
C THR A 213 -3.47 0.72 -4.11
N PHE A 214 -3.21 0.51 -5.39
CA PHE A 214 -3.94 -0.42 -6.24
C PHE A 214 -3.07 -1.65 -6.50
N GLY A 215 -3.58 -2.83 -6.16
CA GLY A 215 -2.94 -4.11 -6.43
C GLY A 215 -3.71 -4.89 -7.48
N ARG A 216 -2.99 -5.53 -8.42
CA ARG A 216 -3.56 -6.49 -9.36
C ARG A 216 -2.73 -7.78 -9.37
N SER A 217 -3.44 -8.90 -9.36
CA SER A 217 -2.92 -10.26 -9.46
C SER A 217 -3.18 -10.79 -10.87
N PHE A 218 -2.21 -11.51 -11.42
CA PHE A 218 -2.29 -12.17 -12.74
C PHE A 218 -2.19 -13.69 -12.58
#